data_AF-A0A919T5U8-F1
#
_entry.id   AF-A0A919T5U8-F1
#
_cell.length_a   1.000
_cell.length_b   1.000
_cell.length_c   1.000
_cell.angle_alpha   90.00
_cell.angle_beta   90.00
_cell.angle_gamma   90.00
#
_symmetry.space_group_name_H-M   'P 1'
#
loop_
_entity.id
_entity.type
_entity.pdbx_description
1 polymer ?
#
loop_
_entity_poly.entity_id
_entity_poly.type
_entity_poly.pdbx_seq_one_letter_code
_entity_poly.pdbx_strand_id
1 'polypeptide(L)'
;MEELVERVRQALEAEYPGAPNGRVRDVPDRRAIRWYTTIGLVDRPLGMRGRTALYGPRHLQQLVAIKRMQAQGRSLAEIQADFVWLTPEALSEASRVPPGLLVTSEDGVDDGAATRHSPRPRFWADQPAADATAPTEPSTPASTAEPPVRRAALGLSATDIPAPVHGVTLGGGAILLLPHPASDGDRSEIAAAAAPLLRLLESRGLIDGRFS
;
A
#
# COMPACT_ATOMS: atom_id res chain seq x y z
N MET A 1 4.08 -18.92 -4.98
CA MET A 1 4.99 -17.90 -4.40
C MET A 1 6.43 -18.38 -4.33
N GLU A 2 6.72 -19.61 -3.91
CA GLU A 2 8.10 -20.15 -3.90
C GLU A 2 8.72 -20.17 -5.30
N GLU A 3 7.96 -20.64 -6.28
CA GLU A 3 8.32 -20.58 -7.70
C GLU A 3 8.63 -19.15 -8.21
N LEU A 4 7.91 -18.14 -7.72
CA LEU A 4 8.18 -16.74 -8.06
C LEU A 4 9.51 -16.27 -7.46
N VAL A 5 9.78 -16.60 -6.20
CA VAL A 5 11.05 -16.27 -5.53
C VAL A 5 12.23 -16.88 -6.29
N GLU A 6 12.07 -18.13 -6.73
CA GLU A 6 13.11 -18.84 -7.49
C GLU A 6 13.37 -18.21 -8.87
N ARG A 7 12.31 -17.85 -9.60
CA ARG A 7 12.44 -17.12 -10.87
C ARG A 7 13.09 -15.75 -10.69
N VAL A 8 12.76 -15.03 -9.60
CA VAL A 8 13.38 -13.74 -9.27
C VAL A 8 14.87 -13.94 -8.98
N ARG A 9 15.25 -14.97 -8.21
CA ARG A 9 16.66 -15.32 -7.97
C ARG A 9 17.39 -15.54 -9.29
N GLN A 10 16.85 -16.40 -10.16
CA GLN A 10 17.44 -16.72 -11.45
C GLN A 10 17.59 -15.49 -12.36
N ALA A 11 16.62 -14.58 -12.35
CA ALA A 11 16.67 -13.34 -13.13
C ALA A 11 17.68 -12.31 -12.58
N LEU A 12 17.94 -12.31 -11.28
CA LEU A 12 18.94 -11.44 -10.66
C LEU A 12 20.36 -12.00 -10.83
N GLU A 13 20.55 -13.33 -10.81
CA GLU A 13 21.87 -13.95 -11.01
C GLU A 13 22.54 -13.60 -12.35
N ALA A 14 21.74 -13.28 -13.37
CA ALA A 14 22.26 -12.93 -14.68
C ALA A 14 22.98 -11.56 -14.72
N GLU A 15 22.66 -10.61 -13.81
CA GLU A 15 23.10 -9.22 -13.98
C GLU A 15 23.03 -8.33 -12.72
N TYR A 16 22.97 -8.92 -11.51
CA TYR A 16 22.82 -8.15 -10.28
C TYR A 16 24.17 -7.80 -9.65
N PRO A 17 24.53 -6.51 -9.49
CA PRO A 17 25.79 -6.09 -8.87
C PRO A 17 25.82 -6.26 -7.34
N GLY A 18 24.80 -6.85 -6.73
CA GLY A 18 24.66 -6.96 -5.27
C GLY A 18 24.06 -5.70 -4.65
N ALA A 19 23.51 -5.83 -3.44
CA ALA A 19 23.09 -4.66 -2.66
C ALA A 19 24.34 -3.88 -2.17
N PRO A 20 24.36 -2.52 -2.24
CA PRO A 20 25.53 -1.72 -1.84
C PRO A 20 25.94 -1.87 -0.37
N ASN A 21 25.07 -2.43 0.49
CA ASN A 21 25.28 -2.51 1.93
C ASN A 21 25.58 -3.92 2.47
N GLY A 22 25.77 -4.95 1.62
CA GLY A 22 26.35 -6.24 2.00
C GLY A 22 25.71 -7.02 3.17
N ARG A 23 24.55 -6.59 3.70
CA ARG A 23 23.98 -7.10 4.96
C ARG A 23 22.62 -7.78 4.86
N VAL A 24 21.99 -7.90 3.69
CA VAL A 24 20.67 -8.55 3.59
C VAL A 24 20.47 -9.28 2.26
N ARG A 25 20.04 -10.54 2.38
CA ARG A 25 19.55 -11.50 1.36
C ARG A 25 19.21 -10.86 0.00
N ASP A 26 19.97 -11.23 -1.04
CA ASP A 26 19.91 -10.66 -2.39
C ASP A 26 18.56 -10.84 -3.10
N VAL A 27 17.70 -11.72 -2.60
CA VAL A 27 16.40 -12.06 -3.21
C VAL A 27 15.25 -11.65 -2.29
N PRO A 28 14.15 -11.06 -2.80
CA PRO A 28 12.95 -10.78 -2.00
C PRO A 28 12.43 -12.07 -1.36
N ASP A 29 12.23 -12.07 -0.05
CA ASP A 29 11.61 -13.21 0.63
C ASP A 29 10.07 -13.15 0.57
N ARG A 30 9.41 -14.22 1.02
CA ARG A 30 7.92 -14.30 1.00
C ARG A 30 7.25 -13.18 1.79
N ARG A 31 7.88 -12.67 2.86
CA ARG A 31 7.33 -11.58 3.68
C ARG A 31 7.40 -10.27 2.91
N ALA A 32 8.52 -9.99 2.27
CA ALA A 32 8.71 -8.82 1.42
C ALA A 32 7.71 -8.79 0.26
N ILE A 33 7.54 -9.90 -0.46
CA ILE A 33 6.59 -9.97 -1.58
C ILE A 33 5.15 -9.70 -1.11
N ARG A 34 4.73 -10.30 0.02
CA ARG A 34 3.40 -10.03 0.59
C ARG A 34 3.25 -8.56 0.97
N TRP A 35 4.25 -7.99 1.62
CA TRP A 35 4.22 -6.58 2.00
C TRP A 35 4.17 -5.66 0.77
N TYR A 36 4.97 -5.92 -0.27
CA TYR A 36 4.93 -5.21 -1.55
C TYR A 36 3.58 -5.30 -2.24
N THR A 37 2.91 -6.46 -2.13
CA THR A 37 1.53 -6.61 -2.62
C THR A 37 0.56 -5.76 -1.80
N THR A 38 0.71 -5.71 -0.48
CA THR A 38 -0.14 -4.91 0.42
C THR A 38 -0.02 -3.41 0.17
N ILE A 39 1.19 -2.90 -0.03
CA ILE A 39 1.43 -1.46 -0.27
C ILE A 39 1.21 -1.05 -1.74
N GLY A 40 0.84 -2.00 -2.62
CA GLY A 40 0.53 -1.75 -4.02
C GLY A 40 1.75 -1.59 -4.94
N LEU A 41 2.93 -2.03 -4.50
CA LEU A 41 4.15 -2.00 -5.29
C LEU A 41 4.25 -3.19 -6.26
N VAL A 42 3.60 -4.30 -5.91
CA VAL A 42 3.47 -5.50 -6.75
C VAL A 42 1.99 -5.79 -6.94
N ASP A 43 1.62 -6.23 -8.14
CA ASP A 43 0.24 -6.54 -8.47
C ASP A 43 -0.30 -7.67 -7.57
N ARG A 44 -1.62 -7.68 -7.36
CA ARG A 44 -2.27 -8.80 -6.66
C ARG A 44 -2.12 -10.08 -7.49
N PRO A 45 -1.99 -11.26 -6.83
CA PRO A 45 -1.91 -12.52 -7.53
C PRO A 45 -3.09 -12.71 -8.49
N LEU A 46 -2.83 -13.33 -9.65
CA LEU A 46 -3.81 -13.53 -10.72
C LEU A 46 -5.00 -14.41 -10.27
N GLY A 47 -4.76 -15.24 -9.26
CA GLY A 47 -5.76 -16.09 -8.67
C GLY A 47 -5.16 -17.01 -7.62
N MET A 48 -5.97 -17.96 -7.17
CA MET A 48 -5.56 -19.02 -6.26
C MET A 48 -5.75 -20.37 -6.95
N ARG A 49 -4.73 -21.24 -6.89
CA ARG A 49 -4.83 -22.66 -7.17
C ARG A 49 -4.83 -23.40 -5.84
N GLY A 50 -6.02 -23.70 -5.33
CA GLY A 50 -6.20 -24.23 -3.98
C GLY A 50 -5.64 -23.27 -2.93
N ARG A 51 -4.59 -23.68 -2.21
CA ARG A 51 -3.92 -22.86 -1.17
C ARG A 51 -2.76 -22.03 -1.71
N THR A 52 -2.48 -22.08 -3.01
CA THR A 52 -1.30 -21.46 -3.62
C THR A 52 -1.70 -20.26 -4.48
N ALA A 53 -1.11 -19.10 -4.21
CA ALA A 53 -1.26 -17.89 -5.03
C ALA A 53 -0.51 -18.04 -6.36
N LEU A 54 -1.21 -17.75 -7.46
CA LEU A 54 -0.68 -17.73 -8.81
C LEU A 54 -0.11 -16.35 -9.15
N TYR A 55 1.13 -16.34 -9.64
CA TYR A 55 1.84 -15.12 -10.04
C TYR A 55 2.32 -15.29 -11.48
N GLY A 56 1.93 -14.35 -12.34
CA GLY A 56 2.36 -14.33 -13.73
C GLY A 56 3.64 -13.53 -14.00
N PRO A 57 4.04 -13.41 -15.28
CA PRO A 57 5.31 -12.83 -15.71
C PRO A 57 5.51 -11.38 -15.27
N ARG A 58 4.44 -10.60 -15.21
CA ARG A 58 4.47 -9.20 -14.75
C ARG A 58 4.94 -9.06 -13.30
N HIS A 59 4.55 -9.97 -12.41
CA HIS A 59 4.99 -9.96 -11.01
C HIS A 59 6.50 -10.21 -10.89
N LEU A 60 7.03 -11.09 -11.74
CA LEU A 60 8.47 -11.34 -11.83
C LEU A 60 9.21 -10.06 -12.25
N GLN A 61 8.74 -9.39 -13.30
CA GLN A 61 9.34 -8.13 -13.76
C GLN A 61 9.28 -7.04 -12.69
N GLN A 62 8.15 -6.85 -12.00
CA GLN A 62 8.01 -5.88 -10.91
C GLN A 62 9.04 -6.13 -9.80
N LEU A 63 9.14 -7.37 -9.31
CA LEU A 63 10.07 -7.72 -8.24
C LEU A 63 11.53 -7.53 -8.63
N VAL A 64 11.90 -7.89 -9.87
CA VAL A 64 13.25 -7.69 -10.39
C VAL A 64 13.56 -6.21 -10.58
N ALA A 65 12.62 -5.43 -11.13
CA ALA A 65 12.78 -3.97 -11.27
C ALA A 65 12.96 -3.28 -9.92
N ILE A 66 12.13 -3.60 -8.92
CA ILE A 66 12.25 -3.07 -7.55
C ILE A 66 13.65 -3.34 -7.00
N LYS A 67 14.14 -4.58 -7.12
CA LYS A 67 15.47 -4.96 -6.62
C LYS A 67 16.60 -4.23 -7.34
N ARG A 68 16.52 -4.11 -8.66
CA ARG A 68 17.53 -3.37 -9.45
C ARG A 68 17.54 -1.89 -9.09
N MET A 69 16.39 -1.26 -8.90
CA MET A 69 16.29 0.14 -8.47
C MET A 69 16.80 0.35 -7.04
N GLN A 70 16.54 -0.59 -6.13
CA GLN A 70 17.11 -0.58 -4.78
C GLN A 70 18.64 -0.71 -4.78
N ALA A 71 19.20 -1.54 -5.68
CA ALA A 71 20.65 -1.65 -5.84
C ALA A 71 21.28 -0.35 -6.38
N GLN A 72 20.52 0.47 -7.10
CA GLN A 72 20.90 1.82 -7.52
C GLN A 72 20.72 2.87 -6.41
N GLY A 73 20.33 2.47 -5.20
CA GLY A 73 20.14 3.36 -4.05
C GLY A 73 18.78 4.05 -3.98
N ARG A 74 17.82 3.73 -4.86
CA ARG A 74 16.47 4.31 -4.79
C ARG A 74 15.71 3.76 -3.59
N SER A 75 15.03 4.67 -2.90
CA SER A 75 14.11 4.35 -1.81
C SER A 75 12.83 3.71 -2.32
N LEU A 76 12.12 2.98 -1.46
CA LEU A 76 10.83 2.38 -1.81
C LEU A 76 9.77 3.42 -2.18
N ALA A 77 9.81 4.61 -1.59
CA ALA A 77 8.88 5.69 -1.89
C ALA A 77 9.08 6.25 -3.31
N GLU A 78 10.34 6.43 -3.73
CA GLU A 78 10.68 6.85 -5.10
C GLU A 78 10.26 5.79 -6.11
N ILE A 79 10.55 4.51 -5.83
CA ILE A 79 10.14 3.40 -6.70
C ILE A 79 8.60 3.36 -6.82
N GLN A 80 7.87 3.56 -5.72
CA GLN A 80 6.42 3.58 -5.74
C GLN A 80 5.87 4.75 -6.57
N ALA A 81 6.48 5.94 -6.49
CA ALA A 81 6.10 7.09 -7.30
C ALA A 81 6.34 6.84 -8.80
N ASP A 82 7.46 6.21 -9.15
CA ASP A 82 7.80 5.87 -10.53
C ASP A 82 6.84 4.82 -11.11
N PHE A 83 6.46 3.82 -10.31
CA PHE A 83 5.58 2.73 -10.74
C PHE A 83 4.19 3.19 -11.18
N VAL A 84 3.70 4.33 -10.69
CA VAL A 84 2.41 4.91 -11.10
C VAL A 84 2.39 5.29 -12.58
N TRP A 85 3.53 5.71 -13.11
CA TRP A 85 3.67 6.21 -14.48
C TRP A 85 4.39 5.22 -15.41
N LEU A 86 4.77 4.06 -14.88
CA LEU A 86 5.60 3.09 -15.58
C LEU A 86 4.79 2.31 -16.62
N THR A 87 5.15 2.45 -17.90
CA THR A 87 4.54 1.66 -18.96
C THR A 87 5.04 0.21 -18.92
N PRO A 88 4.32 -0.75 -19.55
CA PRO A 88 4.78 -2.14 -19.64
C PRO A 88 6.17 -2.28 -20.28
N GLU A 89 6.48 -1.44 -21.26
CA GLU A 89 7.78 -1.43 -21.95
C GLU A 89 8.89 -0.92 -21.02
N ALA A 90 8.64 0.17 -20.29
CA ALA A 90 9.56 0.71 -19.31
C ALA A 90 9.81 -0.26 -18.14
N LEU A 91 8.78 -1.03 -17.74
CA LEU A 91 8.93 -2.10 -16.75
C LEU A 91 9.80 -3.25 -17.27
N SER A 92 9.63 -3.64 -18.53
CA SER A 92 10.49 -4.64 -19.17
C SER A 92 11.95 -4.17 -19.22
N GLU A 93 12.18 -2.91 -19.58
CA GLU A 93 13.52 -2.30 -19.60
C GLU A 93 14.14 -2.19 -18.20
N ALA A 94 13.36 -1.77 -17.19
CA ALA A 94 13.83 -1.65 -15.82
C ALA A 94 14.16 -3.01 -15.18
N SER A 95 13.39 -4.04 -15.54
CA SER A 95 13.58 -5.40 -15.01
C SER A 95 14.66 -6.20 -15.74
N ARG A 96 14.86 -5.95 -17.05
CA ARG A 96 15.75 -6.71 -17.96
C ARG A 96 15.68 -8.23 -17.75
N VAL A 97 14.48 -8.75 -17.51
CA VAL A 97 14.30 -10.19 -17.35
C VAL A 97 14.41 -10.88 -18.71
N PRO A 98 15.27 -11.90 -18.87
CA PRO A 98 15.36 -12.66 -20.10
C PRO A 98 14.01 -13.27 -20.50
N PRO A 99 13.61 -13.26 -21.79
CA PRO A 99 12.32 -13.79 -22.24
C PRO A 99 12.07 -15.24 -21.82
N GLY A 100 13.12 -16.07 -21.77
CA GLY A 100 13.02 -17.47 -21.34
C GLY A 100 12.60 -17.66 -19.89
N LEU A 101 12.76 -16.66 -19.02
CA LEU A 101 12.27 -16.69 -17.63
C LEU A 101 10.86 -16.13 -17.48
N LEU A 102 10.34 -15.45 -18.50
CA LEU A 102 8.99 -14.91 -18.53
C LEU A 102 7.96 -15.97 -18.94
N VAL A 103 8.37 -17.03 -19.63
CA VAL A 103 7.49 -18.16 -19.99
C VAL A 103 7.19 -18.96 -18.73
N THR A 104 5.91 -19.04 -18.36
CA THR A 104 5.48 -19.98 -17.33
C THR A 104 5.23 -21.33 -17.98
N SER A 105 5.70 -22.43 -17.36
CA SER A 105 5.57 -23.78 -17.92
C SER A 105 4.11 -24.28 -18.08
N GLU A 106 3.12 -23.40 -17.92
CA GLU A 106 1.68 -23.68 -18.07
C GLU A 106 1.08 -23.01 -19.32
N ASP A 107 1.85 -22.22 -20.08
CA ASP A 107 1.38 -21.56 -21.31
C ASP A 107 1.49 -22.50 -22.52
N GLY A 108 0.59 -23.48 -22.56
CA GLY A 108 0.26 -24.20 -23.80
C GLY A 108 -0.81 -23.44 -24.58
N VAL A 109 -0.37 -22.76 -25.65
CA VAL A 109 -1.16 -22.25 -26.81
C VAL A 109 -2.33 -21.32 -26.48
N ASP A 110 -2.10 -20.00 -26.55
CA ASP A 110 -2.95 -19.09 -27.34
C ASP A 110 -2.17 -17.82 -27.69
N ASP A 111 -1.86 -17.67 -28.98
CA ASP A 111 -1.37 -16.42 -29.55
C ASP A 111 -2.55 -15.45 -29.64
N GLY A 112 -2.51 -14.37 -28.86
CA GLY A 112 -3.30 -13.18 -29.16
C GLY A 112 -4.20 -12.70 -28.03
N ALA A 113 -3.62 -11.96 -27.08
CA ALA A 113 -4.06 -10.62 -26.75
C ALA A 113 -3.22 -10.10 -25.58
N ALA A 114 -2.56 -8.97 -25.81
CA ALA A 114 -2.19 -8.06 -24.74
C ALA A 114 -3.44 -7.86 -23.85
N THR A 115 -3.48 -8.53 -22.70
CA THR A 115 -4.44 -8.28 -21.64
C THR A 115 -4.07 -6.91 -21.06
N ARG A 116 -4.48 -5.87 -21.78
CA ARG A 116 -4.66 -4.53 -21.23
C ARG A 116 -5.65 -4.70 -20.10
N HIS A 117 -5.13 -4.84 -18.89
CA HIS A 117 -5.94 -4.88 -17.68
C HIS A 117 -6.67 -3.55 -17.65
N SER A 118 -7.97 -3.57 -17.94
CA SER A 118 -8.81 -2.37 -17.87
C SER A 118 -8.64 -1.74 -16.49
N PRO A 119 -8.48 -0.42 -16.38
CA PRO A 119 -8.46 0.25 -15.08
C PRO A 119 -9.85 0.04 -14.45
N ARG A 120 -9.94 -0.89 -13.49
CA ARG A 120 -11.16 -1.13 -12.74
C ARG A 120 -11.46 0.08 -11.86
N PRO A 121 -12.74 0.42 -11.68
CA PRO A 121 -13.14 1.60 -10.92
C PRO A 121 -12.57 1.53 -9.50
N ARG A 122 -12.13 2.69 -9.01
CA ARG A 122 -11.64 2.86 -7.65
C ARG A 122 -12.79 2.51 -6.70
N PHE A 123 -12.72 1.35 -6.07
CA PHE A 123 -13.63 0.92 -5.01
C PHE A 123 -13.81 1.97 -3.89
N TRP A 124 -12.83 2.85 -3.69
CA TRP A 124 -12.91 4.01 -2.79
C TRP A 124 -13.83 5.15 -3.27
N ALA A 125 -14.30 5.10 -4.51
CA ALA A 125 -15.23 6.06 -5.09
C ALA A 125 -16.69 5.57 -5.07
N ASP A 126 -16.95 4.34 -4.60
CA ASP A 126 -18.31 3.89 -4.32
C ASP A 126 -18.70 4.33 -2.90
N GLN A 127 -19.53 5.37 -2.84
CA GLN A 127 -20.20 5.81 -1.63
C GLN A 127 -21.29 4.77 -1.31
N PRO A 128 -21.24 4.04 -0.19
CA PRO A 128 -22.32 3.13 0.17
C PRO A 128 -23.60 3.97 0.34
N ALA A 129 -24.63 3.64 -0.43
CA ALA A 129 -25.95 4.24 -0.30
C ALA A 129 -26.42 4.04 1.15
N ALA A 130 -26.61 5.14 1.86
CA ALA A 130 -27.18 5.15 3.19
C ALA A 130 -28.64 4.69 3.09
N ASP A 131 -28.91 3.43 3.40
CA ASP A 131 -30.27 2.97 3.66
C ASP A 131 -30.73 3.62 4.97
N ALA A 132 -31.59 4.61 4.81
CA ALA A 132 -32.29 5.28 5.87
C ALA A 132 -33.36 4.34 6.44
N THR A 133 -33.18 3.91 7.69
CA THR A 133 -34.32 3.55 8.54
C THR A 133 -33.95 3.75 10.01
N ALA A 134 -34.32 4.91 10.54
CA ALA A 134 -34.57 5.07 11.98
C ALA A 134 -35.97 4.45 12.28
N PRO A 135 -36.28 3.96 13.50
CA PRO A 135 -36.42 4.86 14.65
C PRO A 135 -36.12 4.30 16.06
N THR A 136 -36.08 5.25 17.00
CA THR A 136 -36.54 5.20 18.41
C THR A 136 -35.46 5.20 19.50
N GLU A 137 -35.35 6.36 20.17
CA GLU A 137 -34.66 6.59 21.45
C GLU A 137 -35.27 5.74 22.59
N PRO A 138 -34.50 5.45 23.67
CA PRO A 138 -34.73 6.25 24.89
C PRO A 138 -33.47 6.57 25.73
N SER A 139 -33.45 7.81 26.21
CA SER A 139 -33.18 8.26 27.60
C SER A 139 -32.02 7.65 28.41
N THR A 140 -30.99 8.48 28.68
CA THR A 140 -30.18 8.48 29.92
C THR A 140 -30.94 9.33 30.98
N PRO A 141 -30.78 9.18 32.33
CA PRO A 141 -29.49 8.99 33.02
C PRO A 141 -29.49 8.07 34.27
N ALA A 142 -28.32 7.54 34.64
CA ALA A 142 -27.81 7.57 36.03
C ALA A 142 -26.51 6.76 36.17
N SER A 143 -25.54 7.43 36.80
CA SER A 143 -24.32 6.90 37.42
C SER A 143 -24.55 5.65 38.27
N THR A 144 -23.66 4.65 38.15
CA THR A 144 -22.79 4.12 39.23
C THR A 144 -22.24 2.73 38.87
N ALA A 145 -20.96 2.52 39.22
CA ALA A 145 -20.21 1.26 39.33
C ALA A 145 -19.57 0.65 38.06
N GLU A 146 -18.26 0.90 37.93
CA GLU A 146 -17.31 0.07 37.20
C GLU A 146 -17.33 -1.40 37.70
N PRO A 147 -17.14 -2.37 36.79
CA PRO A 147 -16.47 -3.62 37.12
C PRO A 147 -15.10 -3.73 36.41
N PRO A 148 -14.10 -4.38 37.02
CA PRO A 148 -12.74 -4.45 36.47
C PRO A 148 -12.69 -5.49 35.35
N VAL A 149 -12.59 -5.05 34.10
CA VAL A 149 -12.23 -5.94 33.00
C VAL A 149 -10.73 -6.27 33.08
N ARG A 150 -10.43 -7.46 33.59
CA ARG A 150 -9.10 -8.05 33.56
C ARG A 150 -8.64 -8.14 32.10
N ARG A 151 -7.66 -7.33 31.72
CA ARG A 151 -6.91 -7.52 30.48
C ARG A 151 -6.14 -8.83 30.60
N ALA A 152 -6.60 -9.84 29.86
CA ALA A 152 -5.79 -11.00 29.57
C ALA A 152 -4.56 -10.52 28.78
N ALA A 153 -3.42 -10.48 29.44
CA ALA A 153 -2.13 -10.29 28.82
C ALA A 153 -1.82 -11.52 27.95
N LEU A 154 -2.23 -11.47 26.69
CA LEU A 154 -1.64 -12.33 25.66
C LEU A 154 -0.26 -11.74 25.38
N GLY A 155 0.78 -12.48 25.77
CA GLY A 155 2.17 -12.17 25.49
C GLY A 155 2.40 -12.09 23.98
N LEU A 156 2.29 -10.88 23.44
CA LEU A 156 2.89 -10.49 22.18
C LEU A 156 4.26 -9.89 22.52
N SER A 157 5.33 -10.47 22.00
CA SER A 157 6.64 -9.80 22.00
C SER A 157 6.47 -8.41 21.41
N ALA A 158 6.69 -7.41 22.26
CA ALA A 158 6.67 -6.00 21.91
C ALA A 158 7.88 -5.69 21.04
N THR A 159 7.75 -5.91 19.74
CA THR A 159 8.64 -5.32 18.76
C THR A 159 7.84 -5.17 17.47
N ASP A 160 7.55 -3.92 17.14
CA ASP A 160 6.79 -3.45 15.98
C ASP A 160 5.25 -3.37 16.14
N ILE A 161 4.80 -2.74 17.24
CA ILE A 161 3.48 -2.08 17.25
C ILE A 161 3.67 -0.81 16.39
N PRO A 162 2.92 -0.62 15.28
CA PRO A 162 3.00 0.63 14.53
C PRO A 162 2.70 1.78 15.50
N ALA A 163 3.59 2.77 15.54
CA ALA A 163 3.44 3.92 16.43
C ALA A 163 2.04 4.52 16.24
N PRO A 164 1.33 4.87 17.33
CA PRO A 164 0.01 5.47 17.21
C PRO A 164 0.12 6.76 16.40
N VAL A 165 -0.71 6.89 15.36
CA VAL A 165 -0.83 8.13 14.57
C VAL A 165 -2.04 8.89 15.09
N HIS A 166 -1.88 10.19 15.25
CA HIS A 166 -2.87 11.11 15.80
C HIS A 166 -3.48 11.96 14.67
N GLY A 167 -4.80 12.04 14.63
CA GLY A 167 -5.53 12.91 13.71
C GLY A 167 -5.78 14.30 14.29
N VAL A 168 -5.56 15.33 13.48
CA VAL A 168 -5.99 16.71 13.73
C VAL A 168 -6.93 17.12 12.60
N THR A 169 -8.17 17.46 12.94
CA THR A 169 -9.15 17.97 11.98
C THR A 169 -8.84 19.43 11.66
N LEU A 170 -8.64 19.74 10.38
CA LEU A 170 -8.34 21.10 9.92
C LEU A 170 -9.59 21.85 9.41
N GLY A 171 -10.75 21.19 9.35
CA GLY A 171 -11.97 21.71 8.74
C GLY A 171 -12.12 21.31 7.26
N GLY A 172 -13.33 21.44 6.72
CA GLY A 172 -13.63 21.08 5.32
C GLY A 172 -13.42 19.60 4.96
N GLY A 173 -13.36 18.71 5.94
CA GLY A 173 -13.03 17.29 5.73
C GLY A 173 -11.53 16.98 5.63
N ALA A 174 -10.64 17.98 5.77
CA ALA A 174 -9.21 17.75 5.82
C ALA A 174 -8.74 17.25 7.20
N ILE A 175 -7.90 16.21 7.19
CA ILE A 175 -7.31 15.62 8.40
C ILE A 175 -5.79 15.59 8.23
N LEU A 176 -5.08 16.13 9.22
CA LEU A 176 -3.62 16.03 9.34
C LEU A 176 -3.25 14.85 10.24
N LEU A 177 -2.33 14.01 9.79
CA LEU A 177 -1.83 12.86 10.54
C LEU A 177 -0.47 13.17 11.15
N LEU A 178 -0.36 13.05 12.48
CA LEU A 178 0.84 13.35 13.25
C LEU A 178 1.35 12.11 14.00
N PRO A 179 2.67 11.88 14.08
CA PRO A 179 3.24 10.78 14.86
C PRO A 179 3.20 11.01 16.37
N HIS A 180 2.88 12.23 16.82
CA HIS A 180 2.81 12.62 18.23
C HIS A 180 1.47 13.32 18.53
N PRO A 181 0.95 13.23 19.76
CA PRO A 181 -0.28 13.91 20.14
C PRO A 181 -0.07 15.43 20.15
N ALA A 182 -0.96 16.16 19.48
CA ALA A 182 -1.02 17.61 19.52
C ALA A 182 -1.93 18.09 20.65
N SER A 183 -1.49 19.09 21.42
CA SER A 183 -2.30 19.78 22.42
C SER A 183 -3.37 20.65 21.76
N ASP A 184 -4.35 21.15 22.52
CA ASP A 184 -5.39 22.03 21.97
C ASP A 184 -4.82 23.36 21.45
N GLY A 185 -3.77 23.87 22.09
CA GLY A 185 -3.00 25.02 21.62
C GLY A 185 -2.35 24.75 20.26
N ASP A 186 -1.61 23.63 20.14
CA ASP A 186 -0.98 23.21 18.88
C ASP A 186 -2.02 23.05 17.77
N ARG A 187 -3.18 22.46 18.08
CA ARG A 187 -4.28 22.30 17.11
C ARG A 187 -4.76 23.64 16.57
N SER A 188 -4.91 24.65 17.42
CA SER A 188 -5.34 25.99 17.00
C SER A 188 -4.29 26.68 16.13
N GLU A 189 -3.00 26.55 16.46
CA GLU A 189 -1.91 27.14 15.69
C GLU A 189 -1.73 26.45 14.33
N ILE A 190 -1.84 25.11 14.31
CA ILE A 190 -1.84 24.31 13.08
C ILE A 190 -3.01 24.68 12.18
N ALA A 191 -4.21 24.85 12.74
CA ALA A 191 -5.39 25.26 11.98
C ALA A 191 -5.20 26.66 11.35
N ALA A 192 -4.65 27.61 12.12
CA ALA A 192 -4.34 28.95 11.61
C ALA A 192 -3.26 28.91 10.51
N ALA A 193 -2.20 28.12 10.69
CA ALA A 193 -1.14 27.94 9.70
C ALA A 193 -1.62 27.23 8.42
N ALA A 194 -2.60 26.34 8.52
CA ALA A 194 -3.18 25.62 7.40
C ALA A 194 -4.16 26.45 6.55
N ALA A 195 -4.58 27.63 7.00
CA ALA A 195 -5.61 28.44 6.32
C ALA A 195 -5.32 28.75 4.83
N PRO A 196 -4.08 29.06 4.39
CA PRO A 196 -3.78 29.26 2.97
C PRO A 196 -3.93 27.96 2.14
N LEU A 197 -3.52 26.82 2.72
CA LEU A 197 -3.64 25.51 2.08
C LEU A 197 -5.10 25.11 1.92
N LEU A 198 -5.92 25.30 2.96
CA LEU A 198 -7.35 25.00 2.93
C LEU A 198 -8.07 25.83 1.86
N ARG A 199 -7.78 27.13 1.76
CA ARG A 199 -8.31 27.99 0.67
C ARG A 199 -7.92 27.49 -0.73
N LEU A 200 -6.69 27.01 -0.90
CA LEU A 200 -6.25 26.43 -2.17
C LEU A 200 -7.03 25.15 -2.49
N LEU A 201 -7.16 24.23 -1.54
CA LEU A 201 -7.91 22.99 -1.73
C LEU A 201 -9.37 23.26 -2.05
N GLU A 202 -9.99 24.22 -1.37
CA GLU A 202 -11.35 24.68 -1.61
C GLU A 202 -11.49 25.27 -3.03
N SER A 203 -10.57 26.15 -3.45
CA SER A 203 -10.57 26.72 -4.81
C SER A 203 -10.46 25.66 -5.93
N ARG A 204 -9.94 24.48 -5.58
CA ARG A 204 -9.79 23.33 -6.48
C ARG A 204 -10.93 22.32 -6.35
N GLY A 205 -11.90 22.56 -5.48
CA GLY A 205 -13.01 21.64 -5.21
C GLY A 205 -12.56 20.31 -4.58
N LEU A 206 -11.43 20.32 -3.88
CA LEU A 206 -10.86 19.12 -3.24
C LEU A 206 -11.34 18.90 -1.81
N ILE A 207 -12.00 19.91 -1.22
CA ILE A 207 -12.59 19.86 0.12
C ILE A 207 -13.92 20.64 0.13
N ASP A 208 -14.84 20.25 1.02
CA ASP A 208 -16.15 20.90 1.14
C ASP A 208 -16.04 22.19 1.98
N GLY A 209 -16.35 23.33 1.37
CA GLY A 209 -16.27 24.65 1.99
C GLY A 209 -17.35 24.90 3.06
N ARG A 210 -17.13 24.43 4.28
CA ARG A 210 -17.84 24.91 5.48
C ARG A 210 -16.89 24.99 6.67
N PHE A 211 -16.34 26.18 6.91
CA PHE A 211 -15.62 26.53 8.12
C PHE A 211 -16.58 27.33 9.00
N SER A 212 -17.01 26.76 10.12
CA SER A 212 -17.68 27.47 11.22
C SER A 212 -16.99 27.14 12.52
#